data_AF-X1F9F4-F1
#
_entry.id   AF-X1F9F4-F1
#
_cell.length_a   1.000
_cell.length_b   1.000
_cell.length_c   1.000
_cell.angle_alpha   90.00
_cell.angle_beta   90.00
_cell.angle_gamma   90.00
#
_symmetry.space_group_name_H-M   'P 1'
#
loop_
_entity.id
_entity.type
_entity.pdbx_description
1 polymer ?
#
loop_
_entity_poly.entity_id
_entity_poly.type
_entity_poly.pdbx_seq_one_letter_code
_entity_poly.pdbx_strand_id
1 'polypeptide(L)'
;DMINEMHPFMEGRKDLVKKFLGGMPKNRMKMFAVSYAELTEGDRKTVDAFARNYTRYDLGSEVYVGLPVELKEFVKFFHLKKRPSTLAFFTSERPTERKKILRVLQALR
;
A
#
# COMPACT_ATOMS: atom_id res chain seq x y z
N ASP A 1 26.30 -22.93 -11.42
CA ASP A 1 25.51 -21.98 -10.59
C ASP A 1 24.13 -21.77 -11.18
N MET A 2 23.12 -22.46 -10.65
CA MET A 2 21.74 -22.18 -11.02
C MET A 2 21.35 -20.84 -10.43
N ILE A 3 21.25 -19.81 -11.27
CA ILE A 3 20.52 -18.59 -10.95
C ILE A 3 19.12 -19.05 -10.57
N ASN A 4 18.78 -18.94 -9.28
CA ASN A 4 17.44 -19.24 -8.78
C ASN A 4 16.54 -18.09 -9.27
N GLU A 5 16.13 -18.15 -10.54
CA GLU A 5 15.26 -17.14 -11.15
C GLU A 5 13.99 -17.05 -10.32
N MET A 6 13.71 -15.83 -9.83
CA MET A 6 12.55 -15.59 -8.98
C MET A 6 11.29 -15.83 -9.83
N HIS A 7 10.39 -16.69 -9.36
CA HIS A 7 9.18 -17.03 -10.11
C HIS A 7 8.42 -15.76 -10.58
N PRO A 8 7.94 -15.67 -11.84
CA PRO A 8 7.35 -14.45 -12.40
C PRO A 8 6.23 -13.82 -11.55
N PHE A 9 5.45 -14.66 -10.85
CA PHE A 9 4.46 -14.21 -9.88
C PHE A 9 5.04 -13.33 -8.76
N MET A 10 6.20 -13.71 -8.21
CA MET A 10 6.89 -12.97 -7.16
C MET A 10 7.51 -11.68 -7.71
N GLU A 11 8.01 -11.72 -8.94
CA GLU A 11 8.54 -10.54 -9.64
C GLU A 11 7.46 -9.49 -9.88
N GLY A 12 6.30 -9.87 -10.42
CA GLY A 12 5.18 -8.96 -10.62
C GLY A 12 4.71 -8.31 -9.31
N ARG A 13 4.69 -9.06 -8.20
CA ARG A 13 4.35 -8.51 -6.87
C ARG A 13 5.38 -7.50 -6.39
N LYS A 14 6.67 -7.80 -6.56
CA LYS A 14 7.78 -6.89 -6.21
C LYS A 14 7.67 -5.59 -7.01
N ASP A 15 7.37 -5.68 -8.29
CA ASP A 15 7.26 -4.50 -9.15
C ASP A 15 6.06 -3.61 -8.85
N LEU A 16 4.91 -4.20 -8.46
CA LEU A 16 3.77 -3.42 -7.96
C LEU A 16 4.15 -2.64 -6.69
N VAL A 17 4.85 -3.28 -5.73
CA VAL A 17 5.28 -2.60 -4.51
C VAL A 17 6.32 -1.50 -4.79
N LYS A 18 7.27 -1.75 -5.71
CA LYS A 18 8.23 -0.72 -6.14
C LYS A 18 7.54 0.51 -6.74
N LYS A 19 6.51 0.31 -7.58
CA LYS A 19 5.73 1.41 -8.16
C LYS A 19 5.01 2.22 -7.08
N PHE A 20 4.41 1.54 -6.09
CA PHE A 20 3.81 2.20 -4.92
C PHE A 20 4.81 3.07 -4.16
N LEU A 21 5.97 2.50 -3.78
CA LEU A 21 7.01 3.23 -3.05
C LEU A 21 7.62 4.37 -3.88
N GLY A 22 7.80 4.16 -5.17
CA GLY A 22 8.35 5.15 -6.10
C GLY A 22 7.45 6.38 -6.30
N GLY A 23 6.17 6.28 -5.96
CA GLY A 23 5.25 7.42 -5.94
C GLY A 23 5.42 8.35 -4.73
N MET A 24 6.16 7.92 -3.70
CA MET A 24 6.39 8.71 -2.48
C MET A 24 7.62 9.62 -2.61
N PRO A 25 7.63 10.80 -1.96
CA PRO A 25 8.85 11.57 -1.75
C PRO A 25 9.93 10.74 -1.04
N LYS A 26 11.20 10.91 -1.43
CA LYS A 26 12.32 10.09 -0.91
C LYS A 26 12.42 10.05 0.62
N ASN A 27 12.18 11.18 1.29
CA ASN A 27 12.18 11.25 2.75
C ASN A 27 11.03 10.45 3.36
N ARG A 28 9.82 10.53 2.78
CA ARG A 28 8.64 9.76 3.22
C ARG A 28 8.82 8.26 2.98
N MET A 29 9.40 7.88 1.84
CA MET A 29 9.73 6.48 1.55
C MET A 29 10.72 5.90 2.57
N LYS A 30 11.73 6.68 2.99
CA LYS A 30 12.67 6.25 4.04
C LYS A 30 11.97 6.04 5.38
N MET A 31 11.11 6.96 5.80
CA MET A 31 10.31 6.81 7.01
C MET A 31 9.43 5.56 6.94
N PHE A 32 8.72 5.39 5.82
CA PHE A 32 7.90 4.20 5.56
C PHE A 32 8.71 2.91 5.74
N ALA A 33 9.92 2.85 5.17
CA ALA A 33 10.76 1.66 5.23
C ALA A 33 11.21 1.33 6.67
N VAL A 34 11.54 2.34 7.47
CA VAL A 34 11.90 2.16 8.89
C VAL A 34 10.71 1.60 9.67
N SER A 35 9.55 2.27 9.63
CA SER A 35 8.35 1.82 10.35
C SER A 35 7.86 0.45 9.86
N TYR A 36 7.98 0.17 8.55
CA TYR A 36 7.63 -1.14 7.98
C TYR A 36 8.50 -2.27 8.53
N ALA A 37 9.80 -2.03 8.76
CA ALA A 37 10.71 -3.04 9.28
C ALA A 37 10.37 -3.46 10.71
N GLU A 38 9.74 -2.57 11.49
CA GLU A 38 9.29 -2.81 12.86
C GLU A 38 7.97 -3.58 12.94
N LEU A 39 7.25 -3.72 11.82
CA LEU A 39 5.97 -4.42 11.79
C LEU A 39 6.12 -5.94 11.91
N THR A 40 5.14 -6.54 12.60
CA THR A 40 4.93 -7.99 12.57
C THR A 40 4.75 -8.48 11.14
N GLU A 41 5.09 -9.75 10.87
CA GLU A 41 4.90 -10.33 9.54
C GLU A 41 3.44 -10.24 9.06
N GLY A 42 2.49 -10.43 9.99
CA GLY A 42 1.06 -10.33 9.70
C GLY A 42 0.62 -8.92 9.31
N ASP A 43 1.22 -7.89 9.90
CA ASP A 43 0.95 -6.49 9.54
C ASP A 43 1.66 -6.10 8.24
N ARG A 44 2.89 -6.55 8.01
CA ARG A 44 3.59 -6.40 6.72
C ARG A 44 2.79 -6.97 5.56
N LYS A 45 2.20 -8.16 5.73
CA LYS A 45 1.30 -8.77 4.74
C LYS A 45 0.09 -7.87 4.42
N THR A 46 -0.47 -7.19 5.42
CA THR A 46 -1.55 -6.21 5.24
C THR A 46 -1.09 -5.00 4.44
N VAL A 47 0.09 -4.44 4.75
CA VAL A 47 0.68 -3.32 4.00
C VAL A 47 0.97 -3.71 2.56
N ASP A 48 1.59 -4.87 2.32
CA ASP A 48 1.93 -5.29 0.97
C ASP A 48 0.68 -5.52 0.12
N ALA A 49 -0.42 -6.02 0.71
CA ALA A 49 -1.70 -6.16 0.03
C ALA A 49 -2.27 -4.79 -0.35
N PHE A 50 -2.26 -3.83 0.58
CA PHE A 50 -2.66 -2.46 0.30
C PHE A 50 -1.84 -1.84 -0.84
N ALA A 51 -0.51 -1.91 -0.79
CA ALA A 51 0.40 -1.34 -1.80
C ALA A 51 0.17 -1.94 -3.20
N ARG A 52 -0.02 -3.26 -3.29
CA ARG A 52 -0.32 -3.93 -4.57
C ARG A 52 -1.68 -3.51 -5.12
N ASN A 53 -2.72 -3.45 -4.27
CA ASN A 53 -4.05 -3.02 -4.69
C ASN A 53 -4.06 -1.54 -5.09
N TYR A 54 -3.34 -0.68 -4.35
CA TYR A 54 -3.16 0.72 -4.70
C TYR A 54 -2.64 0.85 -6.13
N THR A 55 -1.54 0.15 -6.43
CA THR A 55 -0.91 0.22 -7.76
C THR A 55 -1.83 -0.37 -8.84
N ARG A 56 -2.55 -1.44 -8.54
CA ARG A 56 -3.54 -2.04 -9.45
C ARG A 56 -4.66 -1.06 -9.80
N TYR A 57 -5.09 -0.21 -8.87
CA TYR A 57 -6.18 0.74 -9.10
C TYR A 57 -5.71 2.10 -9.64
N ASP A 58 -4.39 2.32 -9.76
CA ASP A 58 -3.81 3.52 -10.35
C ASP A 58 -3.73 3.45 -11.90
N LEU A 59 -4.81 2.97 -12.55
CA LEU A 59 -4.91 2.74 -13.99
C LEU A 59 -5.73 3.80 -14.74
N GLY A 60 -5.77 5.04 -14.24
CA GLY A 60 -6.36 6.16 -14.99
C GLY A 60 -7.90 6.14 -15.19
N SER A 61 -8.63 5.15 -14.66
CA SER A 61 -10.10 5.12 -14.78
C SER A 61 -10.82 6.36 -14.19
N GLU A 62 -11.97 6.70 -14.77
CA GLU A 62 -12.73 7.93 -14.51
C GLU A 62 -13.69 7.84 -13.30
N VAL A 63 -13.71 6.72 -12.57
CA VAL A 63 -14.62 6.56 -11.43
C VAL A 63 -14.16 7.41 -10.26
N TYR A 64 -14.98 8.40 -9.89
CA TYR A 64 -14.76 9.19 -8.69
C TYR A 64 -15.12 8.41 -7.43
N VAL A 65 -14.19 8.34 -6.48
CA VAL A 65 -14.43 7.72 -5.16
C VAL A 65 -13.90 8.66 -4.08
N GLY A 66 -14.75 9.01 -3.11
CA GLY A 66 -14.39 9.87 -1.99
C GLY A 66 -13.30 9.24 -1.11
N LEU A 67 -12.39 10.06 -0.58
CA LEU A 67 -11.38 9.59 0.37
C LEU A 67 -11.98 9.45 1.78
N PRO A 68 -11.97 8.25 2.40
CA PRO A 68 -12.35 8.09 3.80
C PRO A 68 -11.57 9.03 4.72
N VAL A 69 -12.26 9.63 5.69
CA VAL A 69 -11.66 10.60 6.62
C VAL A 69 -10.47 9.99 7.36
N GLU A 70 -10.59 8.72 7.72
CA GLU A 70 -9.60 7.96 8.47
C GLU A 70 -8.30 7.75 7.68
N LEU A 71 -8.37 7.73 6.34
CA LEU A 71 -7.20 7.59 5.47
C LEU A 71 -6.56 8.93 5.11
N LYS A 72 -7.26 10.05 5.32
CA LYS A 72 -6.85 11.37 4.82
C LYS A 72 -5.44 11.76 5.25
N GLU A 73 -5.13 11.53 6.53
CA GLU A 73 -3.82 11.83 7.09
C GLU A 73 -2.72 10.96 6.49
N PHE A 74 -2.92 9.64 6.41
CA PHE A 74 -1.96 8.71 5.83
C PHE A 74 -1.67 9.03 4.36
N VAL A 75 -2.73 9.23 3.57
CA VAL A 75 -2.63 9.55 2.14
C VAL A 75 -1.92 10.88 1.93
N LYS A 76 -2.25 11.90 2.73
CA LYS A 76 -1.57 13.21 2.67
C LYS A 76 -0.10 13.10 3.07
N PHE A 77 0.21 12.39 4.15
CA PHE A 77 1.56 12.29 4.69
C PHE A 77 2.52 11.60 3.73
N PHE A 78 2.09 10.50 3.08
CA PHE A 78 2.89 9.76 2.10
C PHE A 78 2.71 10.26 0.66
N HIS A 79 1.93 11.32 0.45
CA HIS A 79 1.65 11.93 -0.87
C HIS A 79 1.04 10.92 -1.87
N LEU A 80 0.20 10.02 -1.36
CA LEU A 80 -0.48 9.03 -2.18
C LEU A 80 -1.65 9.67 -2.94
N LYS A 81 -2.01 9.08 -4.08
CA LYS A 81 -3.21 9.47 -4.82
C LYS A 81 -4.46 9.01 -4.08
N LYS A 82 -5.48 9.87 -4.02
CA LYS A 82 -6.71 9.62 -3.25
C LYS A 82 -7.47 8.38 -3.74
N ARG A 83 -7.78 8.34 -5.05
CA ARG A 83 -8.58 7.28 -5.66
C ARG A 83 -8.01 5.86 -5.46
N PRO A 84 -6.75 5.56 -5.86
CA PRO A 84 -6.19 4.22 -5.62
C PRO A 84 -6.05 3.89 -4.13
N SER A 85 -5.83 4.88 -3.25
CA SER A 85 -5.83 4.64 -1.80
C SER A 85 -7.19 4.20 -1.29
N THR A 86 -8.26 4.87 -1.73
CA THR A 86 -9.63 4.50 -1.39
C THR A 86 -9.97 3.09 -1.89
N LEU A 87 -9.69 2.80 -3.17
CA LEU A 87 -10.01 1.51 -3.77
C LEU A 87 -9.21 0.36 -3.11
N ALA A 88 -7.94 0.60 -2.78
CA ALA A 88 -7.12 -0.35 -2.04
C ALA A 88 -7.66 -0.65 -0.63
N PHE A 89 -8.20 0.38 0.05
CA PHE A 89 -8.81 0.23 1.37
C PHE A 89 -10.13 -0.55 1.31
N PHE A 90 -10.96 -0.28 0.30
CA PHE A 90 -12.24 -0.96 0.10
C PHE A 90 -12.12 -2.29 -0.66
N THR A 91 -10.92 -2.77 -0.96
CA THR A 91 -10.76 -4.12 -1.52
C THR A 91 -11.21 -5.19 -0.54
N SER A 92 -11.23 -4.90 0.77
CA SER A 92 -11.92 -5.73 1.76
C SER A 92 -13.33 -5.22 2.02
N GLU A 93 -14.31 -6.09 1.77
CA GLU A 93 -15.72 -5.83 2.06
C GLU A 93 -16.04 -5.88 3.56
N ARG A 94 -15.19 -6.53 4.37
CA ARG A 94 -15.42 -6.73 5.81
C ARG A 94 -14.95 -5.53 6.65
N PRO A 95 -15.82 -4.94 7.49
CA PRO A 95 -15.45 -3.81 8.35
C PRO A 95 -14.27 -4.09 9.30
N THR A 96 -14.17 -5.30 9.83
CA THR A 96 -13.10 -5.72 10.75
C THR A 96 -11.73 -5.71 10.08
N GLU A 97 -11.66 -6.19 8.84
CA GLU A 97 -10.44 -6.19 8.04
C GLU A 97 -10.03 -4.75 7.67
N ARG A 98 -10.98 -3.87 7.34
CA ARG A 98 -10.71 -2.44 7.12
C ARG A 98 -10.17 -1.75 8.37
N LYS A 99 -10.70 -2.05 9.55
CA LYS A 99 -10.14 -1.55 10.83
C LYS A 99 -8.70 -2.02 11.03
N LYS A 100 -8.38 -3.28 10.69
CA LYS A 100 -7.01 -3.78 10.72
C LYS A 100 -6.10 -3.02 9.76
N ILE A 101 -6.52 -2.81 8.51
CA ILE A 101 -5.76 -2.02 7.54
C ILE A 101 -5.47 -0.63 8.12
N LEU A 102 -6.50 0.07 8.61
CA LEU A 102 -6.34 1.41 9.16
C LEU A 102 -5.32 1.44 10.32
N ARG A 103 -5.45 0.54 11.29
CA ARG A 103 -4.52 0.42 12.42
C ARG A 103 -3.07 0.25 11.94
N VAL A 104 -2.86 -0.63 10.97
CA VAL A 104 -1.52 -0.92 10.44
C VAL A 104 -0.97 0.27 9.66
N LEU A 105 -1.79 0.94 8.84
CA LEU A 105 -1.36 2.14 8.12
C LEU A 105 -1.01 3.31 9.07
N GLN A 106 -1.73 3.45 10.19
CA GLN A 106 -1.43 4.44 11.21
C GLN A 106 -0.10 4.16 11.93
N ALA A 107 0.29 2.89 12.08
CA ALA A 107 1.56 2.49 12.67
C ALA A 107 2.78 2.77 11.76
N LEU A 108 2.56 3.08 10.48
CA LEU A 108 3.64 3.42 9.53
C LEU A 108 4.04 4.90 9.58
N ARG A 109 3.33 5.74 10.35
CA ARG A 109 3.53 7.19 10.41
C ARG A 109 4.52 7.60 11.51
#